data_AF-A0A8J7D2T9-F1
#
_entry.id   AF-A0A8J7D2T9-F1
#
_cell.length_a   1.000
_cell.length_b   1.000
_cell.length_c   1.000
_cell.angle_alpha   90.00
_cell.angle_beta   90.00
_cell.angle_gamma   90.00
#
_symmetry.space_group_name_H-M   'P 1'
#
loop_
_entity.id
_entity.type
_entity.pdbx_description
1 polymer ?
#
loop_
_entity_poly.entity_id
_entity_poly.type
_entity_poly.pdbx_seq_one_letter_code
_entity_poly.pdbx_strand_id
1 'polypeptide(L)'
;MNQYEAKGIFLQALPELTEPLKSAVEFALANWHRLNRKPRASDVAINFFASLPALPSNNVDEVFAAKLNEMAKLLRDDPDVWLSLADLPHEEWRAVAGYEGIYQVSNFGRLKSFQRGKVMIISPTKCGRYPYVTLFKPSYRNNFFVHALVARAFHANLENKPQVNHRNGDKRNNCIWNLEWATSKENAQHAIKLGLRKVAPDNPNPPKKNPRKHSAIYSQKLQTLG
;
A
#
# COMPACT_ATOMS: atom_id res chain seq x y z
N MET A 1 -27.25 -10.36 -6.56
CA MET A 1 -27.24 -10.06 -5.13
C MET A 1 -27.50 -8.58 -4.95
N ASN A 2 -28.56 -8.21 -4.24
CA ASN A 2 -28.92 -6.81 -4.01
C ASN A 2 -28.18 -6.23 -2.79
N GLN A 3 -28.24 -4.90 -2.62
CA GLN A 3 -27.53 -4.20 -1.55
C GLN A 3 -27.94 -4.60 -0.13
N TYR A 4 -29.11 -5.21 0.07
CA TYR A 4 -29.58 -5.66 1.39
C TYR A 4 -29.09 -7.08 1.69
N GLU A 5 -29.10 -7.95 0.68
CA GLU A 5 -28.50 -9.30 0.73
C GLU A 5 -26.99 -9.23 1.00
N ALA A 6 -26.29 -8.31 0.33
CA ALA A 6 -24.87 -8.09 0.57
C ALA A 6 -24.62 -7.68 2.02
N LYS A 7 -25.33 -6.66 2.54
CA LYS A 7 -25.23 -6.18 3.93
C LYS A 7 -25.41 -7.31 4.96
N GLY A 8 -26.35 -8.23 4.71
CA GLY A 8 -26.62 -9.39 5.56
C GLY A 8 -25.45 -10.36 5.66
N ILE A 9 -24.76 -10.63 4.54
CA ILE A 9 -23.58 -11.52 4.50
C ILE A 9 -22.44 -11.00 5.37
N PHE A 10 -22.20 -9.68 5.39
CA PHE A 10 -21.16 -9.10 6.26
C PHE A 10 -21.47 -9.28 7.73
N LEU A 11 -22.72 -9.04 8.14
CA LEU A 11 -23.13 -9.16 9.54
C LEU A 11 -22.98 -10.60 10.04
N GLN A 12 -23.18 -11.59 9.16
CA GLN A 12 -23.00 -13.00 9.47
C GLN A 12 -21.54 -13.45 9.51
N ALA A 13 -20.68 -12.88 8.66
CA ALA A 13 -19.26 -13.22 8.62
C ALA A 13 -18.42 -12.53 9.72
N LEU A 14 -18.89 -11.39 10.23
CA LEU A 14 -18.16 -10.52 11.16
C LEU A 14 -17.60 -11.23 12.42
N PRO A 15 -18.32 -12.17 13.07
CA PRO A 15 -17.82 -12.86 14.26
C PRO A 15 -16.60 -13.75 14.01
N GLU A 16 -16.43 -14.24 12.78
CA GLU A 16 -15.39 -15.21 12.39
C GLU A 16 -14.11 -14.55 11.86
N LEU A 17 -14.09 -13.22 11.76
CA LEU A 17 -12.96 -12.46 11.22
C LEU A 17 -11.99 -12.05 12.34
N THR A 18 -10.68 -12.22 12.08
CA THR A 18 -9.59 -11.68 12.89
C THR A 18 -9.10 -10.33 12.35
N GLU A 19 -8.30 -9.60 13.13
CA GLU A 19 -7.67 -8.39 12.62
C GLU A 19 -6.59 -8.71 11.58
N PRO A 20 -6.41 -7.86 10.54
CA PRO A 20 -7.08 -6.57 10.26
C PRO A 20 -8.40 -6.68 9.46
N LEU A 21 -8.90 -7.90 9.25
CA LEU A 21 -10.01 -8.19 8.32
C LEU A 21 -11.36 -7.74 8.87
N LYS A 22 -11.58 -7.99 10.16
CA LYS A 22 -12.79 -7.59 10.88
C LYS A 22 -13.04 -6.09 10.74
N SER A 23 -12.01 -5.29 11.00
CA SER A 23 -11.98 -3.83 10.79
C SER A 23 -12.40 -3.39 9.38
N ALA A 24 -11.93 -4.07 8.33
CA ALA A 24 -12.28 -3.74 6.94
C ALA A 24 -13.75 -4.02 6.59
N VAL A 25 -14.34 -5.06 7.19
CA VAL A 25 -15.76 -5.42 7.03
C VAL A 25 -16.67 -4.49 7.82
N GLU A 26 -16.30 -4.13 9.05
CA GLU A 26 -17.00 -3.13 9.87
C GLU A 26 -17.06 -1.76 9.15
N PHE A 27 -15.99 -1.38 8.45
CA PHE A 27 -15.97 -0.18 7.62
C PHE A 27 -17.04 -0.16 6.53
N ALA A 28 -17.07 -1.22 5.71
CA ALA A 28 -17.99 -1.33 4.58
C ALA A 28 -19.44 -1.28 5.08
N LEU A 29 -19.72 -1.94 6.21
CA LEU A 29 -21.00 -1.89 6.89
C LEU A 29 -21.37 -0.49 7.41
N ALA A 30 -20.44 0.19 8.09
CA ALA A 30 -20.65 1.53 8.64
C ALA A 30 -20.87 2.60 7.56
N ASN A 31 -20.28 2.41 6.38
CA ASN A 31 -20.32 3.37 5.27
C ASN A 31 -21.20 2.91 4.11
N TRP A 32 -22.04 1.88 4.32
CA TRP A 32 -22.91 1.28 3.31
C TRP A 32 -23.73 2.32 2.54
N HIS A 33 -24.30 3.29 3.27
CA HIS A 33 -25.10 4.38 2.70
C HIS A 33 -24.31 5.34 1.78
N ARG A 34 -22.98 5.48 1.99
CA ARG A 34 -22.09 6.32 1.16
C ARG A 34 -21.59 5.54 -0.05
N LEU A 35 -21.25 4.26 0.16
CA LEU A 35 -20.88 3.34 -0.92
C LEU A 35 -22.01 3.21 -1.95
N ASN A 36 -23.27 3.12 -1.49
CA ASN A 36 -24.46 3.01 -2.34
C ASN A 36 -24.82 4.28 -3.13
N ARG A 37 -24.18 5.42 -2.85
CA ARG A 37 -24.40 6.67 -3.59
C ARG A 37 -23.54 6.80 -4.85
N LYS A 38 -22.61 5.86 -5.08
CA LYS A 38 -21.71 5.85 -6.24
C LYS A 38 -21.76 4.48 -6.95
N PRO A 39 -22.49 4.34 -8.08
CA PRO A 39 -22.81 3.06 -8.72
C PRO A 39 -21.61 2.12 -8.92
N ARG A 40 -20.47 2.63 -9.39
CA ARG A 40 -19.26 1.81 -9.61
C ARG A 40 -18.56 1.37 -8.32
N ALA A 41 -18.53 2.20 -7.29
CA ALA A 41 -17.91 1.83 -6.01
C ALA A 41 -18.80 0.86 -5.23
N SER A 42 -20.13 1.03 -5.31
CA SER A 42 -21.09 0.08 -4.78
C SER A 42 -21.01 -1.25 -5.50
N ASP A 43 -20.98 -1.28 -6.84
CA ASP A 43 -20.96 -2.55 -7.58
C ASP A 43 -19.71 -3.36 -7.26
N VAL A 44 -18.57 -2.70 -7.10
CA VAL A 44 -17.33 -3.43 -6.82
C VAL A 44 -17.23 -3.88 -5.37
N ALA A 45 -17.68 -3.06 -4.41
CA ALA A 45 -17.83 -3.52 -3.02
C ALA A 45 -18.83 -4.70 -2.97
N ILE A 46 -20.03 -4.55 -3.54
CA ILE A 46 -21.07 -5.60 -3.55
C ILE A 46 -20.55 -6.90 -4.18
N ASN A 47 -19.90 -6.86 -5.35
CA ASN A 47 -19.36 -8.05 -6.02
C ASN A 47 -18.21 -8.70 -5.24
N PHE A 48 -17.36 -7.88 -4.63
CA PHE A 48 -16.26 -8.35 -3.78
C PHE A 48 -16.78 -9.13 -2.56
N PHE A 49 -17.78 -8.58 -1.89
CA PHE A 49 -18.32 -9.15 -0.66
C PHE A 49 -19.27 -10.33 -0.91
N ALA A 50 -19.99 -10.32 -2.04
CA ALA A 50 -20.78 -11.46 -2.52
C ALA A 50 -19.95 -12.75 -2.69
N SER A 51 -18.64 -12.62 -2.89
CA SER A 51 -17.72 -13.75 -3.08
C SER A 51 -17.02 -14.21 -1.79
N LEU A 52 -17.29 -13.61 -0.62
CA LEU A 52 -16.71 -14.02 0.68
C LEU A 52 -17.21 -15.39 1.19
N PRO A 53 -18.49 -15.76 1.06
CA PRO A 53 -18.99 -17.05 1.57
C PRO A 53 -18.44 -18.29 0.85
N ALA A 54 -17.83 -18.10 -0.33
CA ALA A 54 -17.25 -19.18 -1.13
C ALA A 54 -15.75 -19.40 -0.84
N LEU A 55 -15.18 -18.70 0.15
CA LEU A 55 -13.76 -18.82 0.47
C LEU A 55 -13.49 -20.04 1.36
N PRO A 56 -12.53 -20.91 0.99
CA PRO A 56 -12.20 -22.07 1.81
C PRO A 56 -11.60 -21.62 3.15
N SER A 57 -12.14 -22.17 4.23
CA SER A 57 -11.81 -21.89 5.64
C SER A 57 -10.33 -22.07 6.03
N ASN A 58 -9.53 -22.68 5.15
CA ASN A 58 -8.17 -23.12 5.46
C ASN A 58 -7.10 -22.25 4.80
N ASN A 59 -7.50 -21.20 4.06
CA ASN A 59 -6.58 -20.30 3.33
C ASN A 59 -7.03 -18.83 3.38
N VAL A 60 -7.59 -18.43 4.53
CA VAL A 60 -8.28 -17.15 4.73
C VAL A 60 -7.33 -15.98 4.50
N ASP A 61 -6.06 -16.09 4.90
CA ASP A 61 -5.12 -14.96 4.84
C ASP A 61 -4.67 -14.61 3.42
N GLU A 62 -4.34 -15.59 2.56
CA GLU A 62 -3.89 -15.30 1.20
C GLU A 62 -5.03 -14.80 0.31
N VAL A 63 -6.20 -15.46 0.38
CA VAL A 63 -7.34 -15.07 -0.44
C VAL A 63 -7.91 -13.74 0.04
N PHE A 64 -7.92 -13.48 1.35
CA PHE A 64 -8.37 -12.21 1.87
C PHE A 64 -7.35 -11.07 1.64
N ALA A 65 -6.04 -11.34 1.68
CA ALA A 65 -5.02 -10.36 1.31
C ALA A 65 -5.12 -9.97 -0.18
N ALA A 66 -5.33 -10.95 -1.07
CA ALA A 66 -5.61 -10.67 -2.49
C ALA A 66 -6.85 -9.78 -2.66
N LYS A 67 -7.84 -10.01 -1.80
CA LYS A 67 -9.08 -9.27 -1.76
C LYS A 67 -8.92 -7.83 -1.23
N LEU A 68 -8.22 -7.63 -0.11
CA LEU A 68 -7.84 -6.30 0.38
C LEU A 68 -7.01 -5.52 -0.65
N ASN A 69 -6.18 -6.21 -1.43
CA ASN A 69 -5.42 -5.60 -2.51
C ASN A 69 -6.30 -5.11 -3.65
N GLU A 70 -7.37 -5.83 -4.01
CA GLU A 70 -8.37 -5.35 -4.98
C GLU A 70 -9.14 -4.15 -4.43
N MET A 71 -9.59 -4.19 -3.17
CA MET A 71 -10.25 -3.04 -2.53
C MET A 71 -9.33 -1.80 -2.49
N ALA A 72 -8.08 -1.96 -2.09
CA ALA A 72 -7.08 -0.89 -2.08
C ALA A 72 -6.87 -0.30 -3.48
N LYS A 73 -6.82 -1.15 -4.50
CA LYS A 73 -6.71 -0.76 -5.91
C LYS A 73 -7.91 0.09 -6.35
N LEU A 74 -9.11 -0.29 -5.97
CA LEU A 74 -10.34 0.44 -6.32
C LEU A 74 -10.44 1.79 -5.62
N LEU A 75 -10.16 1.82 -4.31
CA LEU A 75 -10.16 3.08 -3.54
C LEU A 75 -9.11 4.06 -4.07
N ARG A 76 -7.94 3.56 -4.47
CA ARG A 76 -6.87 4.36 -5.08
C ARG A 76 -7.25 4.93 -6.44
N ASP A 77 -8.05 4.19 -7.20
CA ASP A 77 -8.42 4.58 -8.56
C ASP A 77 -9.69 5.47 -8.58
N ASP A 78 -10.39 5.66 -7.44
CA ASP A 78 -11.40 6.72 -7.22
C ASP A 78 -10.76 7.97 -6.56
N PRO A 79 -10.49 9.04 -7.32
CA PRO A 79 -9.80 10.22 -6.81
C PRO A 79 -10.61 11.00 -5.77
N ASP A 80 -11.94 10.95 -5.79
CA ASP A 80 -12.77 11.68 -4.82
C ASP A 80 -12.65 11.07 -3.43
N VAL A 81 -12.52 9.74 -3.36
CA VAL A 81 -12.31 9.03 -2.10
C VAL A 81 -10.85 9.13 -1.68
N TRP A 82 -9.91 8.86 -2.59
CA TRP A 82 -8.48 8.82 -2.26
C TRP A 82 -7.92 10.19 -1.83
N LEU A 83 -8.42 11.29 -2.42
CA LEU A 83 -7.93 12.65 -2.14
C LEU A 83 -8.78 13.41 -1.11
N SER A 84 -9.83 12.80 -0.58
CA SER A 84 -10.66 13.38 0.49
C SER A 84 -9.86 13.61 1.77
N LEU A 85 -10.13 14.67 2.53
CA LEU A 85 -9.51 14.82 3.85
C LEU A 85 -10.06 13.85 4.91
N ALA A 86 -11.20 13.21 4.64
CA ALA A 86 -11.78 12.23 5.54
C ALA A 86 -10.84 11.03 5.69
N ASP A 87 -10.67 10.59 6.93
CA ASP A 87 -9.94 9.38 7.24
C ASP A 87 -10.73 8.17 6.77
N LEU A 88 -10.03 7.20 6.18
CA LEU A 88 -10.55 5.85 6.06
C LEU A 88 -10.51 5.24 7.47
N PRO A 89 -11.42 4.35 7.86
CA PRO A 89 -11.33 3.75 9.18
C PRO A 89 -10.14 2.83 9.30
N HIS A 90 -9.60 2.82 10.52
CA HIS A 90 -8.31 2.24 10.84
C HIS A 90 -7.18 2.80 9.96
N GLU A 91 -7.42 3.95 9.32
CA GLU A 91 -6.35 4.74 8.75
C GLU A 91 -5.56 5.35 9.90
N GLU A 92 -4.44 4.73 10.19
CA GLU A 92 -3.48 5.28 11.09
C GLU A 92 -2.61 6.26 10.32
N TRP A 93 -2.50 7.48 10.84
CA TRP A 93 -1.58 8.49 10.34
C TRP A 93 -0.37 8.56 11.26
N ARG A 94 0.83 8.50 10.67
CA ARG A 94 2.09 8.71 11.41
C ARG A 94 2.86 9.86 10.78
N ALA A 95 3.59 10.60 11.61
CA ALA A 95 4.49 11.63 11.13
C ALA A 95 5.53 11.02 10.18
N VAL A 96 5.85 11.72 9.10
CA VAL A 96 6.98 11.33 8.26
C VAL A 96 8.26 11.69 9.01
N ALA A 97 9.12 10.70 9.25
CA ALA A 97 10.36 10.88 9.99
C ALA A 97 11.25 11.97 9.36
N GLY A 98 11.70 12.90 10.19
CA GLY A 98 12.42 14.09 9.77
C GLY A 98 11.55 15.11 9.04
N TYR A 99 10.22 15.04 9.12
CA TYR A 99 9.25 15.98 8.54
C TYR A 99 8.04 16.19 9.49
N GLU A 100 8.28 16.03 10.78
CA GLU A 100 7.31 16.11 11.86
C GLU A 100 6.58 17.46 11.83
N GLY A 101 5.26 17.44 12.04
CA GLY A 101 4.40 18.62 11.97
C GLY A 101 4.16 19.19 10.57
N ILE A 102 4.85 18.69 9.54
CA ILE A 102 4.73 19.17 8.14
C ILE A 102 4.01 18.13 7.27
N TYR A 103 4.32 16.85 7.46
CA TYR A 103 3.73 15.76 6.69
C TYR A 103 3.39 14.54 7.54
N GLN A 104 2.32 13.84 7.15
CA GLN A 104 1.97 12.52 7.67
C GLN A 104 1.76 11.54 6.53
N VAL A 105 2.03 10.27 6.79
CA VAL A 105 1.77 9.14 5.90
C VAL A 105 0.85 8.15 6.59
N SER A 106 -0.10 7.59 5.85
CA SER A 106 -1.00 6.58 6.39
C SER A 106 -0.58 5.16 6.07
N ASN A 107 -1.09 4.21 6.86
CA ASN A 107 -0.96 2.78 6.59
C ASN A 107 -1.61 2.35 5.26
N PHE A 108 -2.51 3.15 4.67
CA PHE A 108 -3.04 2.94 3.31
C PHE A 108 -2.11 3.49 2.20
N GLY A 109 -1.06 4.25 2.55
CA GLY A 109 -0.18 4.90 1.58
C GLY A 109 -0.70 6.24 1.07
N ARG A 110 -1.60 6.89 1.81
CA ARG A 110 -2.01 8.27 1.58
C ARG A 110 -1.06 9.22 2.29
N LEU A 111 -0.93 10.45 1.79
CA LEU A 111 0.00 11.44 2.36
C LEU A 111 -0.75 12.75 2.64
N LYS A 112 -0.67 13.23 3.88
CA LYS A 112 -1.18 14.54 4.30
C LYS A 112 -0.05 15.56 4.35
N SER A 113 -0.31 16.76 3.84
CA SER A 113 0.50 17.96 4.05
C SER A 113 -0.22 18.90 4.99
N PHE A 114 0.54 19.54 5.87
CA PHE A 114 0.10 20.59 6.79
C PHE A 114 0.74 21.94 6.44
N GLN A 115 1.37 22.04 5.27
CA GLN A 115 2.08 23.24 4.88
C GLN A 115 1.17 24.45 4.72
N ARG A 116 1.72 25.64 5.00
CA ARG A 116 1.06 26.94 4.78
C ARG A 116 -0.30 27.05 5.51
N GLY A 117 -0.45 26.37 6.64
CA GLY A 117 -1.68 26.40 7.45
C GLY A 117 -2.87 25.67 6.82
N LYS A 118 -2.65 24.85 5.77
CA LYS A 118 -3.70 24.10 5.11
C LYS A 118 -3.42 22.60 5.16
N VAL A 119 -4.43 21.82 5.51
CA VAL A 119 -4.37 20.36 5.41
C VAL A 119 -4.83 19.93 4.03
N MET A 120 -4.05 19.09 3.36
CA MET A 120 -4.43 18.49 2.08
C MET A 120 -3.85 17.09 1.89
N ILE A 121 -4.55 16.23 1.16
CA ILE A 121 -3.97 14.99 0.65
C ILE A 121 -3.13 15.30 -0.58
N ILE A 122 -1.91 14.79 -0.61
CA ILE A 122 -1.00 14.92 -1.75
C ILE A 122 -1.18 13.72 -2.69
N SER A 123 -1.49 14.01 -3.94
CA SER A 123 -1.44 13.02 -5.03
C SER A 123 0.01 12.65 -5.35
N PRO A 124 0.41 11.37 -5.27
CA PRO A 124 1.73 10.96 -5.69
C PRO A 124 1.93 11.13 -7.20
N THR A 125 3.14 11.53 -7.58
CA THR A 125 3.56 11.50 -8.97
C THR A 125 3.72 10.05 -9.42
N LYS A 126 3.05 9.69 -10.52
CA LYS A 126 3.01 8.31 -11.05
C LYS A 126 4.01 8.08 -12.20
N CYS A 127 5.00 8.96 -12.41
CA CYS A 127 5.99 8.77 -13.48
C CYS A 127 7.09 7.78 -13.07
N GLY A 128 7.45 6.88 -13.99
CA GLY A 128 8.42 5.82 -13.75
C GLY A 128 7.84 4.57 -13.09
N ARG A 129 8.71 3.82 -12.40
CA ARG A 129 8.39 2.47 -11.91
C ARG A 129 7.60 2.46 -10.59
N TYR A 130 7.83 3.45 -9.71
CA TYR A 130 7.22 3.53 -8.39
C TYR A 130 6.64 4.93 -8.15
N PRO A 131 5.45 5.05 -7.55
CA PRO A 131 4.92 6.35 -7.15
C PRO A 131 5.82 7.03 -6.12
N TYR A 132 6.00 8.33 -6.29
CA TYR A 132 6.78 9.14 -5.36
C TYR A 132 6.10 10.48 -5.07
N VAL A 133 6.53 11.12 -4.00
CA VAL A 133 6.11 12.46 -3.57
C VAL A 133 7.35 13.33 -3.36
N THR A 134 7.24 14.62 -3.63
CA THR A 134 8.27 15.58 -3.27
C THR A 134 7.89 16.23 -1.95
N LEU A 135 8.72 16.05 -0.92
CA LEU A 135 8.53 16.69 0.38
C LEU A 135 9.42 17.93 0.47
N PHE A 136 8.89 18.97 1.10
CA PHE A 136 9.53 20.29 1.20
C PHE A 136 9.79 20.68 2.65
N LYS A 137 10.97 21.22 2.91
CA LYS A 137 11.37 22.01 4.08
C LYS A 137 11.86 23.37 3.59
N PRO A 138 11.94 24.41 4.46
CA PRO A 138 12.28 25.77 4.05
C PRO A 138 13.51 25.90 3.12
N SER A 139 14.54 25.07 3.30
CA SER A 139 15.78 25.10 2.53
C SER A 139 16.03 23.83 1.68
N TYR A 140 15.11 22.86 1.68
CA TYR A 140 15.38 21.55 1.11
C TYR A 140 14.12 20.91 0.52
N ARG A 141 14.26 20.30 -0.66
CA ARG A 141 13.23 19.43 -1.23
C ARG A 141 13.84 18.11 -1.65
N ASN A 142 13.13 17.02 -1.42
CA ASN A 142 13.58 15.71 -1.86
C ASN A 142 12.41 14.82 -2.28
N ASN A 143 12.69 13.89 -3.19
CA ASN A 143 11.74 12.91 -3.65
C ASN A 143 11.80 11.67 -2.76
N PHE A 144 10.63 11.18 -2.35
CA PHE A 144 10.49 9.97 -1.56
C PHE A 144 9.50 9.03 -2.21
N PHE A 145 9.86 7.75 -2.30
CA PHE A 145 8.90 6.73 -2.73
C PHE A 145 7.85 6.49 -1.66
N VAL A 146 6.58 6.42 -2.07
CA VAL A 146 5.45 6.29 -1.13
C VAL A 146 5.55 5.01 -0.31
N HIS A 147 5.78 3.85 -0.95
CA HIS A 147 5.96 2.59 -0.23
C HIS A 147 7.06 2.64 0.83
N ALA A 148 8.16 3.37 0.57
CA ALA A 148 9.27 3.46 1.50
C ALA A 148 8.98 4.40 2.67
N LEU A 149 8.10 5.39 2.50
CA LEU A 149 7.60 6.20 3.62
C LEU A 149 6.68 5.36 4.51
N VAL A 150 5.76 4.63 3.90
CA VAL A 150 4.80 3.77 4.61
C VAL A 150 5.54 2.68 5.40
N ALA A 151 6.42 1.92 4.75
CA ALA A 151 7.17 0.86 5.43
C ALA A 151 8.00 1.37 6.62
N ARG A 152 8.66 2.53 6.49
CA ARG A 152 9.42 3.11 7.61
C ARG A 152 8.55 3.58 8.75
N ALA A 153 7.35 4.10 8.46
CA ALA A 153 6.44 4.58 9.48
C ALA A 153 5.77 3.44 10.26
N PHE A 154 5.49 2.30 9.60
CA PHE A 154 4.64 1.25 10.16
C PHE A 154 5.31 -0.13 10.33
N HIS A 155 6.48 -0.38 9.76
CA HIS A 155 7.21 -1.65 9.90
C HIS A 155 8.63 -1.41 10.41
N ALA A 156 8.91 -1.90 11.62
CA ALA A 156 10.26 -1.94 12.14
C ALA A 156 11.14 -2.82 11.22
N ASN A 157 12.32 -2.30 10.87
CA ASN A 157 13.29 -3.02 10.05
C ASN A 157 14.36 -3.66 10.94
N LEU A 158 13.97 -4.64 11.75
CA LEU A 158 14.85 -5.27 12.75
C LEU A 158 16.09 -5.93 12.15
N GLU A 159 15.96 -6.45 10.92
CA GLU A 159 17.03 -7.11 10.17
C GLU A 159 17.84 -6.16 9.29
N ASN A 160 17.58 -4.85 9.33
CA ASN A 160 18.25 -3.84 8.52
C ASN A 160 18.25 -4.14 7.00
N LYS A 161 17.17 -4.74 6.50
CA LYS A 161 17.06 -5.07 5.08
C LYS A 161 16.98 -3.79 4.24
N PRO A 162 17.70 -3.71 3.11
CA PRO A 162 17.89 -2.45 2.40
C PRO A 162 16.71 -2.03 1.50
N GLN A 163 15.75 -2.91 1.22
CA GLN A 163 14.67 -2.65 0.26
C GLN A 163 13.30 -2.95 0.85
N VAL A 164 12.28 -2.31 0.28
CA VAL A 164 10.87 -2.63 0.52
C VAL A 164 10.34 -3.33 -0.71
N ASN A 165 9.75 -4.51 -0.54
CA ASN A 165 9.13 -5.31 -1.57
C ASN A 165 7.60 -5.16 -1.52
N HIS A 166 6.95 -5.32 -2.69
CA HIS A 166 5.50 -5.38 -2.83
C HIS A 166 5.09 -6.84 -2.95
N ARG A 167 4.36 -7.37 -1.97
CA ARG A 167 3.97 -8.78 -1.89
C ARG A 167 3.20 -9.24 -3.13
N ASN A 168 2.27 -8.43 -3.63
CA ASN A 168 1.51 -8.73 -4.84
C ASN A 168 2.17 -8.30 -6.17
N GLY A 169 3.33 -7.66 -6.13
CA GLY A 169 4.01 -7.12 -7.31
C GLY A 169 3.42 -5.83 -7.91
N ASP A 170 2.25 -5.37 -7.45
CA ASP A 170 1.68 -4.07 -7.83
C ASP A 170 2.37 -2.93 -7.06
N LYS A 171 3.24 -2.22 -7.77
CA LYS A 171 4.02 -1.08 -7.26
C LYS A 171 3.18 0.14 -6.89
N ARG A 172 1.89 0.15 -7.26
CA ARG A 172 0.94 1.23 -6.93
C ARG A 172 0.16 0.92 -5.67
N ASN A 173 0.16 -0.32 -5.19
CA ASN A 173 -0.47 -0.70 -3.94
C ASN A 173 0.54 -0.50 -2.80
N ASN A 174 0.53 0.70 -2.22
CA ASN A 174 1.45 1.10 -1.16
C ASN A 174 0.87 0.90 0.24
N CYS A 175 -0.21 0.12 0.38
CA CYS A 175 -0.78 -0.19 1.67
C CYS A 175 0.17 -1.08 2.48
N ILE A 176 0.23 -0.89 3.79
CA ILE A 176 1.24 -1.51 4.64
C ILE A 176 1.23 -3.04 4.57
N TRP A 177 0.05 -3.66 4.48
CA TRP A 177 -0.08 -5.13 4.38
C TRP A 177 0.46 -5.70 3.05
N ASN A 178 0.64 -4.86 2.03
CA ASN A 178 1.27 -5.24 0.78
C ASN A 178 2.78 -5.02 0.78
N LEU A 179 3.35 -4.45 1.84
CA LEU A 179 4.76 -4.10 1.91
C LEU A 179 5.51 -5.01 2.88
N GLU A 180 6.76 -5.30 2.55
CA GLU A 180 7.67 -6.03 3.44
C GLU A 180 9.11 -5.59 3.23
N TRP A 181 9.93 -5.71 4.27
CA TRP A 181 11.36 -5.50 4.16
C TRP A 181 12.02 -6.70 3.49
N ALA A 182 12.88 -6.44 2.50
CA ALA A 182 13.54 -7.47 1.70
C ALA A 182 14.99 -7.08 1.37
N THR A 183 15.83 -8.10 1.23
CA THR A 183 17.13 -8.01 0.57
C THR A 183 16.96 -7.97 -0.94
N SER A 184 18.00 -7.52 -1.65
CA SER A 184 18.02 -7.53 -3.12
C SER A 184 17.81 -8.94 -3.71
N LYS A 185 18.25 -9.99 -3.00
CA LYS A 185 18.12 -11.38 -3.43
C LYS A 185 16.67 -11.86 -3.29
N GLU A 186 16.07 -11.67 -2.11
CA GLU A 186 14.67 -12.03 -1.85
C GLU A 186 13.73 -11.32 -2.83
N ASN A 187 13.90 -10.02 -3.02
CA ASN A 187 13.08 -9.23 -3.96
C ASN A 187 13.24 -9.72 -5.41
N ALA A 188 14.46 -10.06 -5.84
CA ALA A 188 14.70 -10.62 -7.18
C ALA A 188 14.06 -12.01 -7.35
N GLN A 189 14.16 -12.88 -6.36
CA GLN A 189 13.53 -14.20 -6.35
C GLN A 189 12.01 -14.08 -6.41
N HIS A 190 11.43 -13.17 -5.61
CA HIS A 190 9.99 -12.88 -5.62
C HIS A 190 9.52 -12.39 -7.00
N ALA A 191 10.26 -11.47 -7.61
CA ALA A 191 9.94 -10.98 -8.95
C ALA A 191 9.98 -12.08 -10.03
N ILE A 192 10.89 -13.07 -9.90
CA ILE A 192 10.93 -14.24 -10.80
C ILE A 192 9.73 -15.15 -10.53
N LYS A 193 9.42 -15.43 -9.25
CA LYS A 193 8.27 -16.24 -8.83
C LYS A 193 6.94 -15.68 -9.39
N LEU A 194 6.81 -14.36 -9.40
CA LEU A 194 5.64 -13.65 -9.97
C LEU A 194 5.70 -13.46 -11.49
N GLY A 195 6.73 -13.96 -12.18
CA GLY A 195 6.90 -13.78 -13.64
C GLY A 195 7.19 -12.34 -14.08
N LEU A 196 7.51 -11.43 -13.14
CA LEU A 196 7.80 -10.01 -13.41
C LEU A 196 9.20 -9.78 -13.96
N ARG A 197 10.08 -10.79 -13.88
CA ARG A 197 11.44 -10.75 -14.40
C ARG A 197 11.72 -11.98 -15.26
N LYS A 198 12.13 -11.75 -16.52
CA LYS A 198 12.61 -12.82 -17.39
C LYS A 198 13.95 -13.34 -16.86
N VAL A 199 14.05 -14.64 -16.62
CA VAL A 199 15.33 -15.31 -16.40
C VAL A 199 16.00 -15.40 -17.75
N ALA A 200 17.25 -14.93 -17.86
CA ALA A 200 18.00 -15.15 -19.09
C ALA A 200 18.20 -16.67 -19.25
N PRO A 201 18.10 -17.23 -20.46
CA PRO A 201 18.51 -18.61 -20.69
C PRO A 201 19.95 -18.80 -20.21
N ASP A 202 20.28 -20.00 -19.73
CA ASP A 202 21.63 -20.33 -19.28
C ASP A 202 22.63 -19.97 -20.38
N ASN A 203 23.42 -18.92 -20.12
CA ASN A 203 24.47 -18.49 -21.02
C ASN A 203 25.79 -19.07 -20.49
N PRO A 204 26.44 -19.98 -21.23
CA PRO A 204 27.71 -20.59 -20.82
C PRO A 204 28.85 -19.56 -20.68
N ASN A 205 28.68 -18.33 -21.19
CA ASN A 205 29.65 -17.24 -21.07
C ASN A 205 29.01 -15.97 -20.47
N PRO A 206 28.89 -15.86 -19.14
CA PRO A 206 28.35 -14.67 -18.50
C PRO A 206 29.24 -13.45 -18.76
N PRO A 207 28.66 -12.26 -19.05
CA PRO A 207 29.44 -11.04 -19.21
C PRO A 207 30.20 -10.73 -17.92
N LYS A 208 31.50 -10.41 -18.03
CA LYS A 208 32.37 -10.07 -16.90
C LYS A 208 31.73 -8.94 -16.09
N LYS A 209 31.45 -9.18 -14.80
CA LYS A 209 30.86 -8.18 -13.88
C LYS A 209 31.76 -6.96 -13.82
N ASN A 210 31.26 -5.82 -14.27
CA ASN A 210 31.97 -4.55 -14.20
C ASN A 210 31.83 -3.99 -12.77
N PRO A 211 32.91 -3.81 -11.99
CA PRO A 211 32.84 -3.51 -10.55
C PRO A 211 32.28 -2.12 -10.21
N ARG A 212 31.93 -1.29 -11.20
CA ARG A 212 31.44 0.08 -10.98
C ARG A 212 29.99 0.21 -11.42
N LYS A 213 29.07 0.03 -10.46
CA LYS A 213 27.75 0.70 -10.36
C LYS A 213 26.95 0.12 -9.17
N HIS A 214 27.41 0.34 -7.94
CA HIS A 214 26.50 0.45 -6.82
C HIS A 214 26.10 1.93 -6.72
N SER A 215 24.87 2.29 -7.10
CA SER A 215 24.35 3.62 -6.82
C SER A 215 24.10 3.72 -5.30
N ALA A 216 25.13 4.14 -4.58
CA ALA A 216 25.10 4.56 -3.19
C ALA A 216 24.31 5.88 -2.99
N ILE A 217 23.20 6.06 -3.70
CA ILE A 217 22.46 7.33 -3.71
C ILE A 217 21.34 7.36 -2.65
N TYR A 218 20.88 6.21 -2.15
CA TYR A 218 19.76 6.19 -1.19
C TYR A 218 20.09 5.74 0.25
N SER A 219 21.23 5.09 0.49
CA SER A 219 21.52 4.52 1.82
C SER A 219 22.37 5.41 2.73
N GLN A 220 23.03 6.45 2.18
CA GLN A 220 24.07 7.18 2.92
C GLN A 220 23.73 8.65 3.26
N LYS A 221 22.51 9.10 2.93
CA LYS A 221 22.06 10.49 3.22
C LYS A 221 20.89 10.61 4.21
N LEU A 222 20.46 9.52 4.84
CA LEU A 222 19.30 9.51 5.74
C LEU A 222 19.60 8.95 7.14
N GLN A 223 20.85 8.60 7.44
CA GLN A 223 21.29 8.24 8.79
C GLN A 223 21.64 9.46 9.67
N THR A 224 21.57 10.68 9.15
CA THR A 224 21.89 11.93 9.88
C THR A 224 20.65 12.75 10.20
N LEU A 225 19.49 12.12 10.39
CA LEU A 225 18.32 12.74 11.00
C LEU A 225 18.16 12.12 12.40
N GLY A 226 19.13 12.42 13.25
CA GLY A 226 19.07 12.32 14.70
C GLY A 226 19.19 13.72 15.29
#